data_AF-W2TMB2-F1
#
_entry.id   AF-W2TMB2-F1
#
_cell.length_a   1.000
_cell.length_b   1.000
_cell.length_c   1.000
_cell.angle_alpha   90.00
_cell.angle_beta   90.00
_cell.angle_gamma   90.00
#
_symmetry.space_group_name_H-M   'P 1'
#
loop_
_entity.id
_entity.type
_entity.pdbx_description
1 polymer ?
#
loop_
_entity_poly.entity_id
_entity_poly.type
_entity_poly.pdbx_seq_one_letter_code
_entity_poly.pdbx_strand_id
1 'polypeptide(L)'
;MEIAQTVVDTLKRGGNVLMPVNPVGSIYDLIDVVSRSIDGAGGSILESRIYFISPVAKGALAYSNVNVEWLSEAKQSSVYVPEEPFCHMGLVRNGRLKLYENVYESFCRDYKTPCVVFTGHPSLRIGDAPHLLEMWGNDSKNALIMTDPDYPLNEVYAPYEDLAIRAFYCPIDTRLEFSHVNSSLLPVELKPKNLIIPETYSVSHISKSPTHNRIEFVVQY
;
A
#
# COMPACT_ATOMS: atom_id res chain seq x y z
N MET A 1 -4.45 -9.58 -5.94
CA MET A 1 -4.51 -9.71 -7.42
C MET A 1 -5.07 -8.45 -8.09
N GLU A 2 -5.93 -7.68 -7.40
CA GLU A 2 -6.55 -6.47 -7.94
C GLU A 2 -5.59 -5.28 -8.13
N ILE A 3 -4.70 -4.98 -7.17
CA ILE A 3 -3.76 -3.84 -7.26
C ILE A 3 -2.86 -3.93 -8.50
N ALA A 4 -2.21 -5.08 -8.71
CA ALA A 4 -1.30 -5.29 -9.85
C ALA A 4 -2.01 -5.10 -11.20
N GLN A 5 -3.23 -5.64 -11.32
CA GLN A 5 -4.04 -5.50 -12.54
C GLN A 5 -4.39 -4.02 -12.80
N THR A 6 -4.89 -3.33 -11.78
CA THR A 6 -5.26 -1.90 -11.87
C THR A 6 -4.07 -1.03 -12.25
N VAL A 7 -2.88 -1.31 -11.68
CA VAL A 7 -1.64 -0.61 -12.03
C VAL A 7 -1.30 -0.81 -13.51
N VAL A 8 -1.23 -2.08 -13.96
CA VAL A 8 -0.87 -2.41 -15.34
C VAL A 8 -1.86 -1.81 -16.34
N ASP A 9 -3.16 -1.90 -16.08
CA ASP A 9 -4.19 -1.35 -16.97
C ASP A 9 -4.13 0.18 -17.04
N THR A 10 -3.82 0.84 -15.92
CA THR A 10 -3.66 2.29 -15.87
C THR A 10 -2.44 2.74 -16.68
N LEU A 11 -1.29 2.08 -16.51
CA LEU A 11 -0.08 2.39 -17.25
C LEU A 11 -0.24 2.12 -18.75
N LYS A 12 -0.91 1.03 -19.15
CA LYS A 12 -1.21 0.71 -20.56
C LYS A 12 -2.08 1.77 -21.24
N ARG A 13 -2.96 2.43 -20.48
CA ARG A 13 -3.76 3.57 -20.96
C ARG A 13 -2.96 4.88 -21.05
N GLY A 14 -1.68 4.87 -20.67
CA GLY A 14 -0.83 6.05 -20.59
C GLY A 14 -1.13 6.95 -19.40
N GLY A 15 -1.87 6.44 -18.40
CA GLY A 15 -2.20 7.17 -17.18
C GLY A 15 -1.20 6.93 -16.06
N ASN A 16 -1.32 7.73 -15.02
CA ASN A 16 -0.51 7.67 -13.82
C ASN A 16 -1.28 7.00 -12.68
N VAL A 17 -0.56 6.28 -11.83
CA VAL A 17 -1.12 5.66 -10.62
C VAL A 17 -0.64 6.44 -9.40
N LEU A 18 -1.57 6.92 -8.60
CA LEU A 18 -1.33 7.52 -7.30
C LEU A 18 -1.68 6.49 -6.21
N MET A 19 -0.73 6.19 -5.33
CA MET A 19 -0.93 5.31 -4.18
C MET A 19 -0.59 6.06 -2.88
N PRO A 20 -1.61 6.63 -2.21
CA PRO A 20 -1.44 7.24 -0.91
C PRO A 20 -1.16 6.16 0.14
N VAL A 21 0.05 6.17 0.69
CA VAL A 21 0.53 5.13 1.60
C VAL A 21 1.30 5.75 2.77
N ASN A 22 1.33 5.03 3.89
CA ASN A 22 2.27 5.36 4.96
C ASN A 22 3.72 5.15 4.46
N PRO A 23 4.67 6.01 4.86
CA PRO A 23 6.04 5.94 4.35
C PRO A 23 6.84 4.75 4.88
N VAL A 24 6.25 3.95 5.77
CA VAL A 24 6.83 2.75 6.39
C VAL A 24 5.78 1.63 6.43
N GLY A 25 6.23 0.38 6.48
CA GLY A 25 5.36 -0.79 6.58
C GLY A 25 5.02 -1.39 5.21
N SER A 26 3.72 -1.44 4.88
CA SER A 26 3.20 -2.13 3.68
C SER A 26 3.76 -1.59 2.35
N ILE A 27 4.27 -0.36 2.33
CA ILE A 27 4.91 0.23 1.15
C ILE A 27 6.08 -0.61 0.62
N TYR A 28 6.83 -1.30 1.48
CA TYR A 28 7.99 -2.09 1.05
C TYR A 28 7.57 -3.24 0.14
N ASP A 29 6.49 -3.94 0.49
CA ASP A 29 5.94 -5.01 -0.32
C ASP A 29 5.16 -4.47 -1.53
N LEU A 30 4.49 -3.31 -1.39
CA LEU A 30 3.81 -2.65 -2.51
C LEU A 30 4.76 -2.25 -3.64
N ILE A 31 5.95 -1.71 -3.31
CA ILE A 31 6.99 -1.40 -4.32
C ILE A 31 7.37 -2.67 -5.09
N ASP A 32 7.54 -3.79 -4.40
CA ASP A 32 7.91 -5.07 -5.03
C ASP A 32 6.78 -5.59 -5.92
N VAL A 33 5.54 -5.62 -5.41
CA VAL A 33 4.36 -6.04 -6.18
C VAL A 33 4.17 -5.17 -7.43
N VAL A 34 4.29 -3.86 -7.30
CA VAL A 34 4.18 -2.94 -8.43
C VAL A 34 5.30 -3.16 -9.43
N SER A 35 6.56 -3.23 -8.99
CA SER A 35 7.70 -3.46 -9.87
C SER A 35 7.54 -4.77 -10.66
N ARG A 36 7.22 -5.87 -9.98
CA ARG A 36 7.00 -7.18 -10.62
C ARG A 36 5.82 -7.16 -11.57
N SER A 37 4.75 -6.44 -11.25
CA SER A 37 3.58 -6.33 -12.14
C SER A 37 3.91 -5.62 -13.45
N ILE A 38 4.74 -4.57 -13.39
CA ILE A 38 5.23 -3.86 -14.58
C ILE A 38 6.13 -4.78 -15.41
N ASP A 39 7.05 -5.48 -14.74
CA ASP A 39 8.00 -6.39 -15.39
C ASP A 39 7.30 -7.57 -16.08
N GLY A 40 6.32 -8.17 -15.40
CA GLY A 40 5.55 -9.29 -15.93
C GLY A 40 4.61 -8.91 -17.08
N ALA A 41 4.14 -7.67 -17.12
CA ALA A 41 3.25 -7.20 -18.19
C ALA A 41 4.01 -6.86 -19.49
N GLY A 42 5.28 -6.44 -19.39
CA GLY A 42 6.16 -6.19 -20.53
C GLY A 42 5.73 -5.02 -21.43
N GLY A 43 6.43 -4.86 -22.55
CA GLY A 43 6.09 -3.86 -23.57
C GLY A 43 6.45 -2.42 -23.19
N SER A 44 5.67 -1.45 -23.68
CA SER A 44 5.95 -0.01 -23.54
C SER A 44 5.90 0.51 -22.10
N ILE A 45 5.27 -0.23 -21.18
CA ILE A 45 5.17 0.17 -19.77
C ILE A 45 6.42 -0.19 -18.95
N LEU A 46 7.36 -0.99 -19.48
CA LEU A 46 8.63 -1.31 -18.80
C LEU A 46 9.48 -0.07 -18.49
N GLU A 47 9.32 0.99 -19.28
CA GLU A 47 10.03 2.26 -19.07
C GLU A 47 9.35 3.18 -18.03
N SER A 48 8.18 2.77 -17.52
CA SER A 48 7.44 3.54 -16.53
C SER A 48 8.24 3.63 -15.24
N ARG A 49 8.31 4.84 -14.69
CA ARG A 49 9.06 5.10 -13.45
C ARG A 49 8.17 4.89 -12.23
N ILE A 50 8.80 4.45 -11.16
CA ILE A 50 8.20 4.41 -9.83
C ILE A 50 8.83 5.55 -9.02
N TYR A 51 8.00 6.31 -8.33
CA TYR A 51 8.40 7.42 -7.51
C TYR A 51 7.93 7.19 -6.08
N PHE A 52 8.81 7.42 -5.11
CA PHE A 52 8.44 7.44 -3.70
C PHE A 52 8.74 8.82 -3.12
N ILE A 53 7.67 9.56 -2.83
CA ILE A 53 7.73 10.94 -2.37
C ILE A 53 7.40 11.00 -0.88
N SER A 54 8.41 11.26 -0.07
CA SER A 54 8.29 11.49 1.37
C SER A 54 9.58 12.08 1.92
N PRO A 55 9.53 13.03 2.88
CA PRO A 55 10.72 13.55 3.55
C PRO A 55 11.57 12.47 4.23
N VAL A 56 10.96 11.34 4.57
CA VAL A 56 11.62 10.21 5.23
C VAL A 56 11.90 9.05 4.29
N ALA A 57 11.61 9.15 2.99
CA ALA A 57 11.69 8.03 2.04
C ALA A 57 13.06 7.34 2.04
N LYS A 58 14.14 8.12 1.97
CA LYS A 58 15.51 7.60 1.97
C LYS A 58 15.86 6.87 3.28
N GLY A 59 15.46 7.45 4.41
CA GLY A 59 15.66 6.84 5.73
C GLY A 59 14.84 5.56 5.88
N ALA A 60 13.56 5.59 5.49
CA ALA A 60 12.65 4.46 5.57
C ALA A 60 13.16 3.21 4.82
N LEU A 61 13.73 3.39 3.62
CA LEU A 61 14.33 2.27 2.86
C LEU A 61 15.66 1.81 3.46
N ALA A 62 16.46 2.72 4.01
CA ALA A 62 17.70 2.33 4.69
C ALA A 62 17.42 1.48 5.92
N TYR A 63 16.45 1.88 6.75
CA TYR A 63 16.08 1.14 7.96
C TYR A 63 15.50 -0.25 7.68
N SER A 64 14.78 -0.45 6.57
CA SER A 64 14.28 -1.78 6.21
C SER A 64 15.39 -2.78 5.86
N ASN A 65 16.58 -2.31 5.46
CA ASN A 65 17.71 -3.18 5.15
C ASN A 65 18.61 -3.47 6.35
N VAL A 66 18.54 -2.67 7.41
CA VAL A 66 19.34 -2.89 8.62
C VAL A 66 18.64 -3.85 9.58
N ASN A 67 17.32 -3.80 9.68
CA ASN A 67 16.52 -4.56 10.66
C ASN A 67 15.96 -5.86 10.06
N VAL A 68 16.82 -6.64 9.41
CA VAL A 68 16.45 -7.88 8.70
C VAL A 68 16.02 -9.01 9.62
N GLU A 69 16.48 -8.99 10.86
CA GLU A 69 16.15 -9.98 11.89
C GLU A 69 14.66 -9.99 12.29
N TRP A 70 13.92 -8.96 11.91
CA TRP A 70 12.48 -8.85 12.14
C TRP A 70 11.63 -9.26 10.93
N LEU A 71 12.26 -9.70 9.84
CA LEU A 71 11.56 -10.17 8.64
C LEU A 71 11.20 -11.65 8.73
N SER A 72 10.39 -12.15 7.79
CA SER A 72 10.11 -13.58 7.66
C SER A 72 11.40 -14.40 7.47
N GLU A 73 11.44 -15.65 7.92
CA GLU A 73 12.60 -16.54 7.77
C GLU A 73 13.15 -16.58 6.32
N ALA A 74 12.27 -16.59 5.31
CA ALA A 74 12.65 -16.56 3.90
C ALA A 74 13.42 -15.29 3.48
N LYS A 75 13.15 -14.14 4.13
CA LYS A 75 13.88 -12.87 3.92
C LYS A 75 15.08 -12.77 4.85
N GLN A 76 15.05 -13.40 6.03
CA GLN A 76 16.23 -13.53 6.90
C GLN A 76 17.32 -14.38 6.28
N SER A 77 16.96 -15.39 5.47
CA SER A 77 17.97 -16.21 4.78
C SER A 77 18.84 -15.42 3.80
N SER A 78 18.34 -14.27 3.32
CA SER A 78 19.09 -13.31 2.50
C SER A 78 20.21 -12.62 3.27
N VAL A 79 20.38 -12.82 4.58
CA VAL A 79 21.57 -12.35 5.32
C VAL A 79 22.75 -13.29 5.14
N TYR A 80 22.48 -14.59 4.96
CA TYR A 80 23.52 -15.61 4.80
C TYR A 80 24.04 -15.70 3.36
N VAL A 81 23.31 -15.13 2.41
CA VAL A 81 23.72 -14.90 1.03
C VAL A 81 23.94 -13.39 0.89
N PRO A 82 24.89 -12.87 0.10
CA PRO A 82 25.03 -11.42 -0.12
C PRO A 82 23.90 -10.86 -1.00
N GLU A 83 22.65 -11.15 -0.68
CA GLU A 83 21.44 -10.71 -1.37
C GLU A 83 20.64 -9.72 -0.50
N GLU A 84 20.04 -8.72 -1.14
CA GLU A 84 19.22 -7.73 -0.43
C GLU A 84 17.83 -8.33 -0.11
N PRO A 85 17.29 -8.15 1.11
CA PRO A 85 16.00 -8.74 1.54
C PRO A 85 14.78 -8.16 0.80
N PHE A 86 14.95 -7.00 0.18
CA PHE A 86 13.93 -6.32 -0.60
C PHE A 86 14.52 -5.79 -1.91
N CYS A 87 13.71 -5.77 -2.98
CA CYS A 87 14.13 -5.33 -4.30
C CYS A 87 14.29 -3.80 -4.45
N HIS A 88 13.78 -3.01 -3.50
CA HIS A 88 13.71 -1.56 -3.64
C HIS A 88 15.08 -0.89 -3.78
N MET A 89 16.13 -1.44 -3.17
CA MET A 89 17.50 -0.90 -3.29
C MET A 89 18.08 -1.11 -4.69
N GLY A 90 17.91 -2.32 -5.25
CA GLY A 90 18.20 -2.59 -6.66
C GLY A 90 17.43 -1.67 -7.62
N LEU A 91 16.15 -1.41 -7.34
CA LEU A 91 15.34 -0.48 -8.15
C LEU A 91 15.82 0.98 -8.06
N VAL A 92 16.28 1.42 -6.89
CA VAL A 92 16.90 2.75 -6.71
C VAL A 92 18.21 2.83 -7.48
N ARG A 93 19.08 1.84 -7.35
CA ARG A 93 20.38 1.79 -8.06
C ARG A 93 20.22 1.81 -9.56
N ASN A 94 19.20 1.13 -10.09
CA ASN A 94 18.92 1.07 -11.53
C ASN A 94 18.10 2.28 -12.02
N GLY A 95 17.78 3.24 -11.15
CA GLY A 95 17.04 4.46 -11.49
C GLY A 95 15.56 4.24 -11.82
N ARG A 96 15.02 3.05 -11.55
CA ARG A 96 13.60 2.70 -11.75
C ARG A 96 12.72 3.21 -10.63
N LEU A 97 13.21 3.15 -9.39
CA LEU A 97 12.61 3.79 -8.23
C LEU A 97 13.37 5.08 -7.93
N LYS A 98 12.70 6.23 -8.04
CA LYS A 98 13.27 7.53 -7.66
C LYS A 98 12.65 8.03 -6.37
N LEU A 99 13.49 8.57 -5.49
CA LEU A 99 13.08 9.10 -4.19
C LEU A 99 13.09 10.63 -4.24
N TYR A 100 12.04 11.24 -3.70
CA TYR A 100 11.93 12.69 -3.57
C TYR A 100 11.41 13.02 -2.17
N GLU A 101 11.82 14.17 -1.63
CA GLU A 101 11.34 14.61 -0.32
C GLU A 101 9.95 15.24 -0.39
N ASN A 102 9.63 15.86 -1.52
CA ASN A 102 8.35 16.50 -1.79
C ASN A 102 8.08 16.57 -3.31
N VAL A 103 6.88 17.00 -3.69
CA VAL A 103 6.50 17.20 -5.11
C VAL A 103 7.12 18.43 -5.77
N TYR A 104 7.76 19.32 -5.01
CA TYR A 104 8.27 20.58 -5.52
C TYR A 104 9.67 20.43 -6.13
N GLU A 105 10.03 21.37 -7.01
CA GLU A 105 11.35 21.54 -7.65
C GLU A 105 11.84 20.33 -8.45
N SER A 106 12.46 19.37 -7.76
CA SER A 106 13.21 18.26 -8.33
C SER A 106 12.30 17.22 -8.97
N PHE A 107 11.15 16.93 -8.36
CA PHE A 107 10.16 16.03 -8.93
C PHE A 107 9.58 16.59 -10.23
N CYS A 108 9.12 17.85 -10.24
CA CYS A 108 8.51 18.48 -11.42
C CYS A 108 9.40 18.45 -12.68
N ARG A 109 10.73 18.51 -12.52
CA ARG A 109 11.68 18.50 -13.65
C ARG A 109 11.93 17.09 -14.22
N ASP A 110 11.87 16.08 -13.36
CA ASP A 110 12.26 14.71 -13.67
C ASP A 110 11.07 13.77 -13.89
N TYR A 111 9.87 14.25 -13.60
CA TYR A 111 8.64 13.51 -13.69
C TYR A 111 8.33 13.12 -15.14
N LYS A 112 7.95 11.85 -15.34
CA LYS A 112 7.61 11.29 -16.65
C LYS A 112 6.35 10.44 -16.52
N THR A 113 5.45 10.61 -17.48
CA THR A 113 4.23 9.81 -17.64
C THR A 113 4.42 8.73 -18.70
N PRO A 114 3.84 7.53 -18.55
CA PRO A 114 3.10 7.05 -17.39
C PRO A 114 4.01 6.64 -16.23
N CYS A 115 3.52 6.72 -15.00
CA CYS A 115 4.28 6.36 -13.81
C CYS A 115 3.41 5.91 -12.63
N VAL A 116 4.05 5.37 -11.60
CA VAL A 116 3.44 5.10 -10.29
C VAL A 116 4.09 6.01 -9.25
N VAL A 117 3.29 6.73 -8.46
CA VAL A 117 3.75 7.52 -7.32
C VAL A 117 3.19 6.96 -6.03
N PHE A 118 4.08 6.58 -5.13
CA PHE A 118 3.80 6.36 -3.72
C PHE A 118 4.06 7.66 -2.96
N THR A 119 3.09 8.11 -2.18
CA THR A 119 3.28 9.30 -1.34
C THR A 119 2.37 9.26 -0.12
N GLY A 120 2.74 9.99 0.93
CA GLY A 120 1.85 10.21 2.06
C GLY A 120 0.89 11.40 1.82
N HIS A 121 -0.25 11.49 2.51
CA HIS A 121 -0.78 10.54 3.50
C HIS A 121 -2.07 9.85 2.99
N PRO A 122 -2.37 8.59 3.39
CA PRO A 122 -3.62 7.89 3.06
C PRO A 122 -4.91 8.65 3.38
N SER A 123 -4.85 9.66 4.24
CA SER A 123 -6.02 10.48 4.58
C SER A 123 -6.47 11.41 3.46
N LEU A 124 -5.64 11.63 2.42
CA LEU A 124 -5.89 12.62 1.36
C LEU A 124 -6.18 14.03 1.87
N ARG A 125 -5.64 14.38 3.05
CA ARG A 125 -5.77 15.73 3.66
C ARG A 125 -4.43 16.39 3.94
N ILE A 126 -3.37 15.60 4.08
CA ILE A 126 -2.03 16.05 4.41
C ILE A 126 -1.01 15.34 3.53
N GLY A 127 0.20 15.90 3.46
CA GLY A 127 1.26 15.41 2.59
C GLY A 127 1.04 15.83 1.14
N ASP A 128 1.65 15.09 0.22
CA ASP A 128 1.68 15.46 -1.20
C ASP A 128 0.57 14.78 -2.02
N ALA A 129 -0.15 13.80 -1.44
CA ALA A 129 -1.26 13.14 -2.12
C ALA A 129 -2.35 14.11 -2.63
N PRO A 130 -2.81 15.12 -1.85
CA PRO A 130 -3.78 16.12 -2.35
C PRO A 130 -3.26 16.91 -3.56
N HIS A 131 -2.00 17.36 -3.52
CA HIS A 131 -1.39 18.13 -4.61
C HIS A 131 -1.33 17.31 -5.90
N LEU A 132 -1.00 16.01 -5.82
CA LEU A 132 -1.03 15.11 -6.97
C LEU A 132 -2.45 14.85 -7.47
N LEU A 133 -3.45 14.77 -6.59
CA LEU A 133 -4.85 14.68 -6.98
C LEU A 133 -5.32 15.93 -7.72
N GLU A 134 -4.92 17.13 -7.29
CA GLU A 134 -5.22 18.37 -8.02
C GLU A 134 -4.60 18.36 -9.43
N MET A 135 -3.37 17.86 -9.57
CA MET A 135 -2.68 17.77 -10.87
C MET A 135 -3.27 16.70 -11.79
N TRP A 136 -3.69 15.55 -11.26
CA TRP A 136 -4.04 14.36 -12.05
C TRP A 136 -5.54 14.07 -12.10
N GLY A 137 -6.32 14.75 -11.26
CA GLY A 137 -7.73 14.50 -11.01
C GLY A 137 -8.62 14.58 -12.24
N ASN A 138 -8.33 15.51 -13.15
CA ASN A 138 -9.18 15.76 -14.32
C ASN A 138 -8.96 14.77 -15.48
N ASP A 139 -8.04 13.80 -15.35
CA ASP A 139 -7.79 12.79 -16.38
C ASP A 139 -8.17 11.37 -15.91
N SER A 140 -9.23 10.84 -16.53
CA SER A 140 -9.75 9.47 -16.33
C SER A 140 -8.78 8.35 -16.71
N LYS A 141 -7.67 8.67 -17.39
CA LYS A 141 -6.56 7.72 -17.59
C LYS A 141 -5.89 7.39 -16.28
N ASN A 142 -5.76 8.36 -15.39
CA ASN A 142 -5.11 8.21 -14.09
C ASN A 142 -5.95 7.32 -13.15
N ALA A 143 -5.30 6.80 -12.12
CA ALA A 143 -5.94 6.04 -11.06
C ALA A 143 -5.41 6.44 -9.69
N LEU A 144 -6.32 6.48 -8.71
CA LEU A 144 -6.04 6.53 -7.29
C LEU A 144 -6.28 5.13 -6.72
N ILE A 145 -5.32 4.54 -6.01
CA ILE A 145 -5.47 3.24 -5.35
C ILE A 145 -5.23 3.42 -3.85
N MET A 146 -6.30 3.26 -3.07
CA MET A 146 -6.29 3.32 -1.62
C MET A 146 -6.09 1.91 -1.06
N THR A 147 -5.05 1.72 -0.23
CA THR A 147 -4.69 0.41 0.31
C THR A 147 -4.76 0.33 1.83
N ASP A 148 -4.95 1.45 2.52
CA ASP A 148 -4.99 1.47 3.98
C ASP A 148 -6.43 1.21 4.47
N PRO A 149 -6.68 0.16 5.26
CA PRO A 149 -8.02 -0.16 5.75
C PRO A 149 -8.60 0.92 6.65
N ASP A 150 -7.75 1.69 7.35
CA ASP A 150 -8.20 2.74 8.28
C ASP A 150 -8.63 4.03 7.56
N TYR A 151 -8.46 4.09 6.22
CA TYR A 151 -8.85 5.22 5.36
C TYR A 151 -9.75 4.75 4.20
N PRO A 152 -11.01 4.39 4.49
CA PRO A 152 -11.92 3.87 3.48
C PRO A 152 -12.30 4.96 2.47
N LEU A 153 -12.39 4.56 1.20
CA LEU A 153 -12.51 5.49 0.08
C LEU A 153 -13.72 6.41 0.19
N ASN A 154 -14.87 5.89 0.65
CA ASN A 154 -16.11 6.64 0.84
C ASN A 154 -16.01 7.78 1.88
N GLU A 155 -15.03 7.74 2.78
CA GLU A 155 -14.83 8.78 3.80
C GLU A 155 -13.79 9.81 3.36
N VAL A 156 -12.69 9.34 2.75
CA VAL A 156 -11.55 10.20 2.42
C VAL A 156 -11.69 10.85 1.04
N TYR A 157 -12.38 10.21 0.10
CA TYR A 157 -12.47 10.68 -1.29
C TYR A 157 -13.56 11.72 -1.54
N ALA A 158 -14.48 11.94 -0.60
CA ALA A 158 -15.63 12.85 -0.76
C ALA A 158 -15.28 14.24 -1.38
N PRO A 159 -14.17 14.92 -1.01
CA PRO A 159 -13.81 16.21 -1.61
C PRO A 159 -13.37 16.16 -3.09
N TYR A 160 -13.14 14.96 -3.60
CA TYR A 160 -12.55 14.68 -4.92
C TYR A 160 -13.53 13.92 -5.83
N GLU A 161 -14.79 13.74 -5.42
CA GLU A 161 -15.79 12.95 -6.16
C GLU A 161 -16.08 13.51 -7.56
N ASP A 162 -15.95 14.82 -7.76
CA ASP A 162 -16.14 15.47 -9.06
C ASP A 162 -14.97 15.25 -10.04
N LEU A 163 -13.84 14.71 -9.57
CA LEU A 163 -12.67 14.45 -10.40
C LEU A 163 -12.87 13.21 -11.27
N ALA A 164 -12.40 13.28 -12.51
CA ALA A 164 -12.49 12.19 -13.48
C ALA A 164 -11.56 10.99 -13.17
N ILE A 165 -10.58 11.17 -12.29
CA ILE A 165 -9.65 10.13 -11.87
C ILE A 165 -10.41 8.93 -11.29
N ARG A 166 -9.99 7.72 -11.67
CA ARG A 166 -10.65 6.50 -11.19
C ARG A 166 -10.09 6.12 -9.84
N ALA A 167 -10.94 6.08 -8.82
CA ALA A 167 -10.55 5.68 -7.48
C ALA A 167 -10.88 4.20 -7.20
N PHE A 168 -9.93 3.48 -6.62
CA PHE A 168 -10.03 2.07 -6.26
C PHE A 168 -9.71 1.89 -4.78
N TYR A 169 -10.38 0.94 -4.13
CA TYR A 169 -10.14 0.58 -2.73
C TYR A 169 -9.76 -0.89 -2.64
N CYS A 170 -8.51 -1.15 -2.25
CA CYS A 170 -7.92 -2.49 -2.17
C CYS A 170 -7.19 -2.62 -0.83
N PRO A 171 -7.91 -2.72 0.30
CA PRO A 171 -7.33 -2.67 1.63
C PRO A 171 -6.37 -3.84 1.88
N ILE A 172 -5.20 -3.54 2.46
CA ILE A 172 -4.22 -4.51 2.93
C ILE A 172 -4.31 -4.51 4.45
N ASP A 173 -5.08 -5.46 4.99
CA ASP A 173 -5.21 -5.65 6.43
C ASP A 173 -4.35 -6.85 6.87
N THR A 174 -3.33 -6.58 7.67
CA THR A 174 -2.44 -7.61 8.25
C THR A 174 -2.84 -8.00 9.66
N ARG A 175 -3.94 -7.44 10.18
CA ARG A 175 -4.49 -7.80 11.50
C ARG A 175 -5.04 -9.23 11.46
N LEU A 176 -5.16 -9.83 12.63
CA LEU A 176 -5.70 -11.18 12.78
C LEU A 176 -7.15 -11.25 12.28
N GLU A 177 -7.43 -12.21 11.41
CA GLU A 177 -8.80 -12.52 11.01
C GLU A 177 -9.54 -13.27 12.11
N PHE A 178 -10.78 -12.86 12.37
CA PHE A 178 -11.63 -13.51 13.38
C PHE A 178 -11.89 -14.98 13.08
N SER A 179 -11.99 -15.35 11.79
CA SER A 179 -12.10 -16.74 11.33
C SER A 179 -10.96 -17.60 11.90
N HIS A 180 -9.72 -17.14 11.75
CA HIS A 180 -8.51 -17.83 12.22
C HIS A 180 -8.44 -17.85 13.75
N VAL A 181 -8.79 -16.73 14.39
CA VAL A 181 -8.76 -16.64 15.85
C VAL A 181 -9.78 -17.59 16.50
N ASN A 182 -11.02 -17.62 15.99
CA ASN A 182 -12.10 -18.43 16.55
C ASN A 182 -11.92 -19.93 16.26
N SER A 183 -11.34 -20.28 15.10
CA SER A 183 -11.24 -21.69 14.66
C SER A 183 -9.93 -22.39 15.04
N SER A 184 -8.81 -21.67 15.14
CA SER A 184 -7.49 -22.26 15.39
C SER A 184 -6.86 -21.70 16.67
N LEU A 185 -6.66 -20.38 16.72
CA LEU A 185 -5.81 -19.77 17.73
C LEU A 185 -6.31 -20.00 19.16
N LEU A 186 -7.60 -19.73 19.41
CA LEU A 186 -8.19 -19.88 20.75
C LEU A 186 -8.45 -21.34 21.15
N PRO A 187 -9.17 -22.16 20.35
CA PRO A 187 -9.53 -23.51 20.79
C PRO A 187 -8.41 -24.53 20.67
N VAL A 188 -7.44 -24.34 19.78
CA VAL A 188 -6.39 -25.35 19.48
C VAL A 188 -5.05 -24.95 20.05
N GLU A 189 -4.55 -23.76 19.70
CA GLU A 189 -3.16 -23.38 19.94
C GLU A 189 -2.93 -22.83 21.35
N LEU A 190 -3.72 -21.85 21.79
CA LEU A 190 -3.48 -21.13 23.04
C LEU A 190 -4.25 -21.71 24.23
N LYS A 191 -5.51 -22.11 24.03
CA LYS A 191 -6.43 -22.62 25.07
C LYS A 191 -6.36 -21.81 26.38
N PRO A 192 -6.58 -20.48 26.33
CA PRO A 192 -6.40 -19.63 27.50
C PRO A 192 -7.48 -19.92 28.56
N LYS A 193 -7.11 -19.84 29.84
CA LYS A 193 -8.09 -19.94 30.95
C LYS A 193 -8.96 -18.68 31.09
N ASN A 194 -8.38 -17.52 30.82
CA ASN A 194 -9.05 -16.23 30.86
C ASN A 194 -8.68 -15.48 29.58
N LEU A 195 -9.67 -14.98 28.86
CA LEU A 195 -9.50 -14.15 27.69
C LEU A 195 -10.05 -12.75 28.00
N ILE A 196 -9.21 -11.73 27.84
CA ILE A 196 -9.63 -10.33 27.96
C ILE A 196 -9.78 -9.78 26.55
N ILE A 197 -10.98 -9.29 26.23
CA ILE A 197 -11.28 -8.69 24.93
C ILE A 197 -11.61 -7.21 25.10
N PRO A 198 -11.12 -6.34 24.20
CA PRO A 198 -11.64 -4.98 24.08
C PRO A 198 -13.17 -4.99 23.90
N GLU A 199 -13.84 -4.03 24.54
CA GLU A 199 -15.31 -3.91 24.49
C GLU A 199 -15.84 -3.74 23.06
N THR A 200 -15.04 -3.17 22.16
CA THR A 200 -15.35 -3.06 20.73
C THR A 200 -15.53 -4.40 20.01
N TYR A 201 -15.08 -5.51 20.61
CA TYR A 201 -15.22 -6.87 20.09
C TYR A 201 -16.19 -7.75 20.90
N SER A 202 -16.74 -7.25 22.02
CA SER A 202 -17.70 -8.00 22.84
C SER A 202 -19.16 -7.80 22.39
N VAL A 203 -19.41 -6.79 21.54
CA VAL A 203 -20.74 -6.49 21.02
C VAL A 203 -20.96 -7.22 19.68
N SER A 204 -22.02 -8.03 19.59
CA SER A 204 -22.50 -8.56 18.31
C SER A 204 -23.05 -7.40 17.47
N HIS A 205 -22.25 -6.94 16.51
CA HIS A 205 -22.67 -5.87 15.62
C HIS A 205 -23.67 -6.40 14.58
N ILE A 206 -24.97 -6.15 14.80
CA ILE A 206 -26.05 -6.31 13.79
C ILE A 206 -25.91 -5.28 12.64
N SER A 207 -24.76 -4.62 12.51
CA SER A 207 -24.56 -3.50 11.58
C SER A 207 -24.34 -4.00 10.15
N LYS A 208 -25.34 -3.80 9.29
CA LYS A 208 -25.24 -3.86 7.82
C LYS A 208 -24.47 -2.65 7.25
N SER A 209 -23.38 -2.20 7.89
CA SER A 209 -22.51 -1.18 7.33
C SER A 209 -21.54 -1.85 6.35
N PRO A 210 -21.51 -1.48 5.06
CA PRO A 210 -20.70 -2.14 4.04
C PRO A 210 -19.19 -1.83 4.14
N THR A 211 -18.75 -1.12 5.17
CA THR A 211 -17.39 -0.58 5.28
C THR A 211 -16.37 -1.55 5.88
N HIS A 212 -16.83 -2.64 6.51
CA HIS A 212 -15.95 -3.69 6.99
C HIS A 212 -16.70 -5.02 6.97
N ASN A 213 -16.27 -5.97 6.14
CA ASN A 213 -16.65 -7.38 6.26
C ASN A 213 -16.04 -7.98 7.55
N ARG A 214 -16.42 -7.48 8.73
CA ARG A 214 -16.07 -8.10 10.02
C ARG A 214 -16.98 -9.30 10.23
N ILE A 215 -16.48 -10.47 9.86
CA ILE A 215 -17.04 -11.76 10.29
C ILE A 215 -16.86 -11.80 11.80
N GLU A 216 -17.93 -11.88 12.57
CA GLU A 216 -17.97 -11.63 14.01
C GLU A 216 -16.92 -12.43 14.82
N PHE A 217 -16.45 -11.84 15.92
CA PHE A 217 -15.66 -12.55 16.92
C PHE A 217 -16.62 -13.39 17.79
N VAL A 218 -16.57 -14.70 17.64
CA VAL A 218 -17.48 -15.61 18.34
C VAL A 218 -16.67 -16.38 19.38
N VAL A 219 -16.85 -16.01 20.65
CA VAL A 219 -16.34 -16.80 21.78
C VAL A 219 -17.35 -17.89 22.06
N GLN A 220 -17.11 -19.11 21.54
CA GLN A 220 -17.86 -20.28 21.98
C GLN A 220 -17.22 -20.82 23.26
N TYR A 221 -18.00 -20.88 24.34
CA TYR A 221 -17.64 -21.51 25.61
C TYR A 221 -17.61 -23.03 25.50
#